data_AF-A0A511UYV5-F1
#
_entry.id   AF-A0A511UYV5-F1
#
_cell.length_a   1.000
_cell.length_b   1.000
_cell.length_c   1.000
_cell.angle_alpha   90.00
_cell.angle_beta   90.00
_cell.angle_gamma   90.00
#
_symmetry.space_group_name_H-M   'P 1'
#
loop_
_entity.id
_entity.type
_entity.pdbx_description
1 polymer ?
#
loop_
_entity_poly.entity_id
_entity_poly.type
_entity_poly.pdbx_seq_one_letter_code
_entity_poly.pdbx_strand_id
1 'polypeptide(L)'
;MDKNNPFEKIRQLTNLNPSDIYKIADSVKHANFSDEQTVRNLVKKLARMANKSVSKEIEDKIVNAITSNNIPADIDSLNKYIDK
;
A
#
# COMPACT_ATOMS: atom_id res chain seq x y z
N MET A 1 11.96 -2.67 22.75
CA MET A 1 12.46 -2.29 21.41
C MET A 1 11.79 -3.22 20.42
N ASP A 2 10.58 -2.83 20.00
CA ASP A 2 9.63 -3.68 19.28
C ASP A 2 10.01 -3.78 17.80
N LYS A 3 10.55 -4.93 17.41
CA LYS A 3 11.12 -5.24 16.09
C LYS A 3 10.06 -5.55 15.00
N ASN A 4 8.82 -5.10 15.17
CA ASN A 4 7.70 -5.42 14.27
C ASN A 4 7.08 -4.18 13.62
N ASN A 5 7.88 -3.16 13.28
CA ASN A 5 7.35 -1.97 12.63
C ASN A 5 7.20 -2.21 11.12
N PRO A 6 5.97 -2.29 10.56
CA PRO A 6 5.76 -2.54 9.12
C PRO A 6 6.43 -1.47 8.25
N PHE A 7 6.55 -0.25 8.78
CA PHE A 7 7.25 0.87 8.13
C PHE A 7 8.73 0.60 7.88
N GLU A 8 9.42 -0.14 8.76
CA GLU A 8 10.85 -0.42 8.60
C GLU A 8 11.09 -1.45 7.48
N LYS A 9 10.24 -2.46 7.39
CA LYS A 9 10.27 -3.42 6.27
C LYS A 9 9.97 -2.72 4.94
N ILE A 10 8.99 -1.82 4.91
CA ILE A 10 8.68 -1.04 3.71
C ILE A 10 9.88 -0.16 3.33
N ARG A 11 10.56 0.51 4.27
CA ARG A 11 11.79 1.28 4.00
C ARG A 11 12.94 0.42 3.46
N GLN A 12 13.06 -0.83 3.89
CA GLN A 12 14.11 -1.73 3.37
C GLN A 12 13.78 -2.21 1.95
N LEU A 13 12.50 -2.42 1.64
CA LEU A 13 12.02 -2.91 0.34
C LEU A 13 11.80 -1.79 -0.69
N THR A 14 11.56 -0.58 -0.21
CA THR A 14 11.27 0.62 -0.99
C THR A 14 12.15 1.74 -0.45
N ASN A 15 12.80 2.51 -1.31
CA ASN A 15 13.72 3.57 -0.91
C ASN A 15 12.99 4.81 -0.33
N LEU A 16 11.85 4.59 0.35
CA LEU A 16 10.96 5.58 0.93
C LEU A 16 11.32 5.84 2.38
N ASN A 17 11.31 7.10 2.79
CA ASN A 17 11.47 7.43 4.20
C ASN A 17 10.19 7.10 4.98
N PRO A 18 10.30 6.63 6.23
CA PRO A 18 9.15 6.42 7.11
C PRO A 18 8.27 7.67 7.25
N SER A 19 8.89 8.85 7.26
CA SER A 19 8.24 10.15 7.33
C SER A 19 7.34 10.43 6.11
N ASP A 20 7.78 10.03 4.91
CA ASP A 20 6.99 10.18 3.68
C ASP A 20 5.79 9.23 3.70
N ILE A 21 5.99 7.99 4.16
CA ILE A 21 4.91 7.02 4.33
C ILE A 21 3.87 7.53 5.33
N TYR A 22 4.32 8.11 6.45
CA TYR A 22 3.44 8.71 7.46
C TYR A 22 2.62 9.88 6.90
N LYS A 23 3.24 10.79 6.14
CA LYS A 23 2.53 11.91 5.51
C LYS A 23 1.48 11.44 4.52
N ILE A 24 1.77 10.39 3.76
CA ILE A 24 0.78 9.80 2.85
C ILE A 24 -0.34 9.16 3.67
N ALA A 25 -0.02 8.32 4.67
CA ALA A 25 -1.00 7.68 5.54
C ALA A 25 -1.95 8.71 6.18
N ASP A 26 -1.42 9.83 6.64
CA ASP A 26 -2.19 10.93 7.21
C ASP A 26 -3.06 11.65 6.15
N SER A 27 -2.50 11.89 4.96
CA SER A 27 -3.23 12.48 3.83
C SER A 27 -4.37 11.59 3.33
N VAL A 28 -4.24 10.27 3.49
CA VAL A 28 -5.25 9.30 3.03
C VAL A 28 -6.23 8.88 4.13
N LYS A 29 -6.00 9.21 5.40
CA LYS A 29 -6.96 8.92 6.50
C LYS A 29 -8.36 9.47 6.23
N HIS A 30 -8.45 10.60 5.52
CA HIS A 30 -9.71 11.21 5.10
C HIS A 30 -10.09 10.92 3.64
N ALA A 31 -9.28 10.13 2.93
CA ALA A 31 -9.57 9.75 1.54
C ALA A 31 -10.64 8.65 1.51
N ASN A 32 -11.45 8.67 0.45
CA ASN A 32 -12.45 7.64 0.24
C ASN A 32 -11.82 6.41 -0.41
N PHE A 33 -11.50 5.39 0.40
CA PHE A 33 -10.95 4.12 -0.09
C PHE A 33 -11.98 3.21 -0.78
N SER A 34 -13.27 3.56 -0.73
CA SER A 34 -14.30 2.89 -1.51
C SER A 34 -14.35 3.37 -2.96
N ASP A 35 -13.70 4.50 -3.28
CA ASP A 35 -13.66 5.06 -4.63
C ASP A 35 -12.43 4.56 -5.41
N GLU A 36 -12.69 3.83 -6.50
CA GLU A 36 -11.65 3.24 -7.34
C GLU A 36 -10.67 4.27 -7.89
N GLN A 37 -11.16 5.44 -8.32
CA GLN A 37 -10.31 6.48 -8.88
C GLN A 37 -9.36 7.06 -7.83
N THR A 38 -9.87 7.30 -6.63
CA THR A 38 -9.11 7.79 -5.48
C THR A 38 -8.02 6.79 -5.11
N VAL A 39 -8.37 5.52 -4.96
CA VAL A 39 -7.41 4.45 -4.64
C VAL A 39 -6.36 4.29 -5.73
N ARG A 40 -6.77 4.24 -7.02
CA ARG A 40 -5.85 4.10 -8.15
C ARG A 40 -4.84 5.24 -8.19
N ASN A 41 -5.28 6.47 -7.97
CA ASN A 41 -4.40 7.62 -7.97
C ASN A 41 -3.39 7.58 -6.81
N LEU A 42 -3.81 7.08 -5.64
CA LEU A 42 -2.94 6.89 -4.48
C LEU A 42 -1.88 5.80 -4.73
N VAL A 43 -2.28 4.64 -5.24
CA VAL A 43 -1.37 3.53 -5.59
C VAL A 43 -0.32 4.00 -6.57
N LYS A 44 -0.72 4.71 -7.62
CA LYS A 44 0.19 5.24 -8.64
C LYS A 44 1.16 6.28 -8.09
N LYS A 45 0.71 7.13 -7.17
CA LYS A 45 1.54 8.14 -6.50
C LYS A 45 2.58 7.47 -5.60
N LEU A 46 2.17 6.47 -4.82
CA LEU A 46 3.05 5.67 -3.98
C LEU A 46 4.08 4.88 -4.79
N ALA A 47 3.67 4.23 -5.88
CA ALA A 47 4.56 3.47 -6.73
C ALA A 47 5.65 4.36 -7.36
N ARG A 48 5.28 5.56 -7.83
CA ARG A 48 6.23 6.57 -8.32
C ARG A 48 7.22 7.02 -7.25
N MET A 49 6.72 7.31 -6.04
CA MET A 49 7.58 7.69 -4.92
C MET A 49 8.53 6.55 -4.52
N ALA A 50 8.05 5.30 -4.55
CA ALA A 50 8.83 4.11 -4.23
C ALA A 50 9.83 3.72 -5.33
N ASN A 51 9.85 4.45 -6.45
CA ASN A 51 10.60 4.10 -7.65
C ASN A 51 10.30 2.66 -8.14
N LYS A 52 9.04 2.25 -8.01
CA LYS A 52 8.54 0.94 -8.41
C LYS A 52 7.56 1.10 -9.57
N SER A 53 7.82 0.40 -10.66
CA SER A 53 6.89 0.31 -11.78
C SER A 53 5.77 -0.67 -11.42
N VAL A 54 4.53 -0.17 -11.33
CA VAL A 54 3.33 -1.01 -11.25
C VAL A 54 2.70 -1.12 -12.63
N SER A 55 2.58 -2.34 -13.14
CA SER A 55 1.81 -2.63 -14.35
C SER A 55 0.32 -2.47 -14.07
N LYS A 56 -0.49 -2.15 -15.11
CA LYS A 56 -1.95 -1.99 -14.98
C LYS A 56 -2.61 -3.14 -14.23
N GLU A 57 -2.23 -4.39 -14.53
CA GLU A 57 -2.80 -5.57 -13.87
C GLU A 57 -2.55 -5.58 -12.35
N ILE A 58 -1.36 -5.17 -11.91
CA ILE A 58 -1.03 -5.08 -10.47
C ILE A 58 -1.75 -3.90 -9.84
N GLU A 59 -1.82 -2.77 -10.53
CA GLU A 59 -2.58 -1.60 -10.09
C GLU A 59 -4.06 -1.96 -9.87
N ASP A 60 -4.71 -2.60 -10.85
CA ASP A 60 -6.11 -3.05 -10.76
C ASP A 60 -6.33 -4.06 -9.64
N LYS A 61 -5.41 -5.01 -9.42
CA LYS A 61 -5.50 -5.96 -8.30
C LYS A 61 -5.44 -5.25 -6.94
N ILE A 62 -4.52 -4.31 -6.77
CA ILE A 62 -4.39 -3.55 -5.52
C ILE A 62 -5.63 -2.68 -5.29
N VAL A 63 -6.07 -1.99 -6.34
CA VAL A 63 -7.24 -1.13 -6.29
C VAL A 63 -8.48 -1.93 -5.92
N ASN A 64 -8.72 -3.06 -6.58
CA ASN A 64 -9.85 -3.93 -6.31
C ASN A 64 -9.80 -4.54 -4.90
N ALA A 65 -8.61 -4.92 -4.40
CA ALA A 65 -8.46 -5.43 -3.04
C ALA A 65 -8.84 -4.38 -1.97
N ILE A 66 -8.49 -3.11 -2.20
CA ILE A 66 -8.80 -2.00 -1.30
C ILE A 66 -10.28 -1.60 -1.40
N THR A 67 -10.81 -1.40 -2.62
CA THR A 67 -12.20 -0.97 -2.84
C THR A 67 -13.22 -2.04 -2.50
N SER A 68 -12.90 -3.31 -2.77
CA SER A 68 -13.76 -4.45 -2.40
C SER A 68 -13.74 -4.74 -0.90
N ASN A 69 -13.01 -3.94 -0.10
CA ASN A 69 -12.80 -4.11 1.33
C ASN A 69 -12.43 -5.56 1.72
N ASN A 70 -11.81 -6.27 0.76
CA ASN A 70 -11.37 -7.65 0.89
C ASN A 70 -9.92 -7.67 1.36
N ILE A 71 -9.53 -6.67 2.15
CA ILE A 71 -8.30 -6.73 2.92
C ILE A 71 -8.61 -7.73 4.03
N PRO A 72 -8.06 -8.96 3.98
CA PRO A 72 -8.23 -9.86 5.11
C PRO A 72 -7.66 -9.10 6.32
N ALA A 73 -8.43 -9.04 7.41
CA ALA A 73 -8.09 -8.27 8.60
C ALA A 73 -6.73 -8.67 9.20
N ASP A 74 -6.20 -9.82 8.78
CA ASP A 74 -4.90 -10.36 9.14
C ASP A 74 -3.85 -10.11 8.06
N ILE A 75 -2.80 -9.36 8.43
CA ILE A 75 -1.58 -9.22 7.61
C ILE A 75 -0.94 -10.60 7.35
N ASP A 76 -1.10 -11.57 8.27
CA ASP A 76 -0.70 -12.96 8.08
C ASP A 76 -1.42 -13.67 6.92
N SER A 77 -2.67 -13.29 6.64
CA SER A 77 -3.40 -13.79 5.47
C SER A 77 -2.88 -13.18 4.17
N LEU A 78 -2.44 -11.92 4.19
CA LEU A 78 -1.81 -11.26 3.04
C LEU A 78 -0.46 -11.90 2.68
N ASN A 79 0.34 -12.29 3.68
CA ASN A 79 1.62 -12.97 3.45
C ASN A 79 1.47 -14.25 2.61
N LYS A 80 0.38 -15.02 2.79
CA LYS A 80 0.11 -16.23 1.99
C LYS A 80 -0.14 -15.99 0.50
N TYR A 81 -0.55 -14.77 0.12
CA TYR A 81 -0.76 -14.40 -1.28
C TYR A 81 0.49 -13.84 -1.94
N ILE A 82 1.51 -13.46 -1.15
CA ILE A 82 2.76 -12.86 -1.63
C ILE A 82 3.87 -13.93 -1.73
N ASP A 83 3.78 -15.01 -0.95
CA ASP A 83 4.85 -16.02 -0.80
C ASP A 83 4.74 -17.22 -1.79
N LYS A 84 4.10 -17.06 -2.96
CA LYS A 84 4.00 -18.15 -3.96
C LYS A 84 4.44 -17.74 -5.35
#